data_AF-A0AAJ4Y9E1-F1
#
_entry.id   AF-A0AAJ4Y9E1-F1
#
_cell.length_a   1.000
_cell.length_b   1.000
_cell.length_c   1.000
_cell.angle_alpha   90.00
_cell.angle_beta   90.00
_cell.angle_gamma   90.00
#
_symmetry.space_group_name_H-M   'P 1'
#
loop_
_entity.id
_entity.type
_entity.pdbx_description
1 polymer ?
#
loop_
_entity_poly.entity_id
_entity_poly.type
_entity_poly.pdbx_seq_one_letter_code
_entity_poly.pdbx_strand_id
1 'polypeptide(L)'
;MGVFEDSFVQPERLLDESDEEYWGRVQRASDRVEAVTEGATAPAPPNPPICPECGLEADRFPTLSRAWVLLEPLEPVNVLPAHCVPPRQRWLINSDGVAWNPWNAEPIEGAQCRISHTVACPGIEPPDLWPWLTAMREENARRAQRLFNPARTPTLADVGEAAGA
;
A
#
# COMPACT_ATOMS: atom_id res chain seq x y z
N MET A 1 -14.40 -5.38 -19.92
CA MET A 1 -14.56 -6.33 -18.80
C MET A 1 -13.34 -7.23 -18.83
N GLY A 2 -12.26 -6.82 -18.15
CA GLY A 2 -11.00 -7.55 -18.10
C GLY A 2 -11.07 -8.60 -17.00
N VAL A 3 -10.68 -9.82 -17.35
CA VAL A 3 -10.48 -11.01 -16.52
C VAL A 3 -9.77 -10.67 -15.19
N PHE A 4 -10.48 -10.88 -14.08
CA PHE A 4 -9.89 -11.07 -12.76
C PHE A 4 -9.49 -12.54 -12.62
N GLU A 5 -8.44 -12.96 -13.31
CA GLU A 5 -7.73 -14.20 -12.97
C GLU A 5 -6.43 -13.82 -12.29
N ASP A 6 -6.56 -13.25 -11.08
CA ASP A 6 -5.48 -13.34 -10.10
C ASP A 6 -5.62 -14.73 -9.47
N SER A 7 -5.23 -15.74 -10.25
CA SER A 7 -5.11 -17.10 -9.77
C SER A 7 -4.05 -17.08 -8.68
N PHE A 8 -4.49 -17.07 -7.43
CA PHE A 8 -3.67 -17.51 -6.29
C PHE A 8 -3.35 -18.99 -6.53
N VAL A 9 -2.39 -19.27 -7.42
CA VAL A 9 -1.91 -20.62 -7.69
C VAL A 9 -1.29 -21.12 -6.40
N GLN A 10 -2.00 -22.03 -5.71
CA GLN A 10 -1.41 -22.68 -4.55
C GLN A 10 -0.14 -23.39 -5.02
N PRO A 11 0.99 -23.21 -4.32
CA PRO A 11 2.23 -23.84 -4.74
C PRO A 11 2.02 -25.35 -4.78
N GLU A 12 2.52 -25.99 -5.84
CA GLU A 12 2.46 -27.45 -5.93
C GLU A 12 3.17 -28.08 -4.73
N ARG A 13 2.57 -29.16 -4.24
CA ARG A 13 3.13 -29.95 -3.16
C ARG A 13 4.24 -30.83 -3.71
N LEU A 14 5.39 -30.86 -3.03
CA LEU A 14 6.48 -31.76 -3.42
C LEU A 14 6.14 -33.20 -3.00
N LEU A 15 6.57 -34.18 -3.80
CA LEU A 15 6.17 -35.60 -3.65
C LEU A 15 6.49 -36.19 -2.27
N ASP A 16 7.55 -35.72 -1.62
CA ASP A 16 8.03 -36.21 -0.32
C ASP A 16 7.77 -35.24 0.84
N GLU A 17 7.05 -34.15 0.61
CA GLU A 17 6.77 -33.11 1.61
C GLU A 17 5.58 -33.53 2.49
N SER A 18 5.77 -33.51 3.80
CA SER A 18 4.70 -33.75 4.78
C SER A 18 3.65 -32.64 4.74
N ASP A 19 2.46 -32.90 5.30
CA ASP A 19 1.40 -31.90 5.39
C ASP A 19 1.86 -30.65 6.15
N GLU A 20 2.62 -30.84 7.24
CA GLU A 20 3.12 -29.76 8.08
C GLU A 20 4.16 -28.89 7.35
N GLU A 21 5.06 -29.51 6.59
CA GLU A 21 6.05 -28.78 5.79
C GLU A 21 5.39 -27.97 4.67
N TYR A 22 4.41 -28.58 3.99
CA TYR A 22 3.65 -27.93 2.94
C TYR A 22 2.93 -26.69 3.47
N TRP A 23 2.10 -26.84 4.50
CA TRP A 23 1.34 -25.73 5.07
C TRP A 23 2.24 -24.68 5.72
N GLY A 24 3.35 -25.10 6.34
CA GLY A 24 4.36 -24.18 6.86
C GLY A 24 5.02 -23.34 5.76
N ARG A 25 5.30 -23.92 4.60
CA ARG A 25 5.83 -23.20 3.42
C ARG A 25 4.80 -22.24 2.84
N VAL A 26 3.56 -22.69 2.66
CA VAL A 26 2.45 -21.85 2.19
C VAL A 26 2.26 -20.65 3.10
N GLN A 27 2.23 -20.87 4.43
CA GLN A 27 2.06 -19.80 5.40
C GLN A 27 3.21 -18.79 5.31
N ARG A 28 4.48 -19.24 5.28
CA ARG A 28 5.63 -18.34 5.13
C ARG A 28 5.58 -17.51 3.85
N ALA A 29 5.07 -18.07 2.76
CA ALA A 29 4.89 -17.35 1.51
C ALA A 29 3.79 -16.29 1.62
N SER A 30 2.64 -16.65 2.21
CA SER A 30 1.54 -15.72 2.48
C SER A 30 1.97 -14.57 3.40
N ASP A 31 2.59 -14.91 4.52
CA ASP A 31 3.15 -13.98 5.51
C ASP A 31 4.10 -12.97 4.82
N ARG A 32 4.98 -13.46 3.93
CA ARG A 32 5.91 -12.59 3.18
C ARG A 32 5.17 -11.64 2.23
N VAL A 33 4.15 -12.11 1.52
CA VAL A 33 3.37 -11.27 0.60
C VAL A 33 2.61 -10.19 1.37
N GLU A 34 1.99 -10.56 2.49
CA GLU A 34 1.32 -9.63 3.38
C GLU A 34 2.29 -8.56 3.92
N ALA A 35 3.44 -8.98 4.44
CA ALA A 35 4.47 -8.08 4.94
C ALA A 35 4.96 -7.07 3.88
N VAL A 36 5.21 -7.51 2.65
CA VAL A 36 5.59 -6.62 1.55
C VAL A 36 4.46 -5.65 1.22
N THR A 37 3.22 -6.15 1.20
CA THR A 37 2.04 -5.36 0.85
C THR A 37 1.72 -4.28 1.88
N GLU A 38 2.04 -4.53 3.15
CA GLU A 38 1.89 -3.57 4.26
C GLU A 38 3.13 -2.67 4.44
N GLY A 39 4.25 -2.97 3.79
CA GLY A 39 5.53 -2.27 3.98
C GLY A 39 6.30 -2.70 5.24
N ALA A 40 5.98 -3.85 5.82
CA ALA A 40 6.70 -4.47 6.94
C ALA A 40 7.94 -5.24 6.45
N THR A 41 8.87 -4.53 5.82
CA THR A 41 10.09 -5.11 5.22
C THR A 41 11.36 -4.78 6.00
N ALA A 42 11.23 -4.43 7.28
CA ALA A 42 12.36 -4.02 8.11
C ALA A 42 13.38 -5.16 8.31
N PRO A 43 14.66 -4.81 8.50
CA PRO A 43 15.68 -5.79 8.88
C PRO A 43 15.29 -6.49 10.19
N ALA A 44 15.30 -7.83 10.18
CA ALA A 44 15.11 -8.63 11.39
C ALA A 44 16.30 -8.50 12.36
N PRO A 45 16.10 -8.65 13.68
CA PRO A 45 17.20 -8.84 14.64
C PRO A 45 18.15 -9.97 14.20
N PRO A 46 19.47 -9.86 14.43
CA PRO A 46 20.16 -8.86 15.25
C PRO A 46 20.54 -7.56 14.51
N ASN A 47 20.13 -7.38 13.26
CA ASN A 47 20.46 -6.15 12.51
C ASN A 47 19.92 -4.91 13.25
N PRO A 48 20.56 -3.74 13.14
CA PRO A 48 20.05 -2.52 13.77
C PRO A 48 18.76 -2.05 13.07
N PRO A 49 17.86 -1.33 13.76
CA PRO A 49 16.61 -0.83 13.19
C PRO A 49 16.83 0.48 12.41
N ILE A 50 17.74 0.42 11.43
CA ILE A 50 18.13 1.55 10.59
C ILE A 50 17.45 1.39 9.22
N CYS A 51 16.86 2.47 8.74
CA CYS A 51 16.28 2.50 7.40
C CYS A 51 17.37 2.36 6.33
N PRO A 52 17.28 1.38 5.41
CA PRO A 52 18.28 1.20 4.36
C PRO A 52 18.30 2.34 3.34
N GLU A 53 17.20 3.10 3.20
CA GLU A 53 17.06 4.14 2.18
C GLU A 53 17.60 5.50 2.65
N CYS A 54 17.36 5.89 3.90
CA CYS A 54 17.77 7.21 4.43
C CYS A 54 18.80 7.14 5.57
N GLY A 55 19.07 5.96 6.13
CA GLY A 55 20.02 5.78 7.23
C GLY A 55 19.54 6.25 8.61
N LEU A 56 18.28 6.69 8.75
CA LEU A 56 17.72 7.09 10.05
C LEU A 56 17.36 5.87 10.90
N GLU A 57 17.54 6.00 12.21
CA GLU A 57 17.06 5.03 13.20
C GLU A 57 15.55 5.18 13.40
N ALA A 58 14.86 4.05 13.51
CA ALA A 58 13.42 3.97 13.69
C ALA A 58 13.07 2.93 14.76
N ASP A 59 11.84 2.95 15.27
CA ASP A 59 11.38 1.92 16.20
C ASP A 59 10.99 0.67 15.41
N ARG A 60 11.56 -0.49 15.76
CA ARG A 60 11.26 -1.76 15.10
C ARG A 60 10.29 -2.61 15.92
N PHE A 61 9.21 -3.06 15.28
CA PHE A 61 8.22 -3.95 15.88
C PHE A 61 8.01 -5.22 15.05
N PRO A 62 7.80 -6.39 15.70
CA PRO A 62 7.38 -7.59 14.99
C PRO A 62 5.93 -7.43 14.51
N THR A 63 5.56 -8.12 13.43
CA THR A 63 4.20 -8.12 12.88
C THR A 63 3.51 -9.47 12.97
N LEU A 64 2.18 -9.49 12.76
CA LEU A 64 1.40 -10.73 12.67
C LEU A 64 1.87 -11.64 11.52
N SER A 65 2.37 -11.03 10.44
CA SER A 65 2.99 -11.69 9.29
C SER A 65 4.43 -12.19 9.55
N ARG A 66 4.83 -12.35 10.82
CA ARG A 66 6.17 -12.82 11.25
C ARG A 66 7.33 -12.02 10.62
N ALA A 67 7.06 -10.79 10.24
CA ALA A 67 8.01 -9.86 9.68
C ALA A 67 8.27 -8.73 10.69
N TRP A 68 8.93 -7.68 10.22
CA TRP A 68 9.30 -6.54 11.05
C TRP A 68 8.95 -5.26 10.32
N VAL A 69 8.44 -4.27 11.04
CA VAL A 69 8.14 -2.94 10.50
C VAL A 69 9.00 -1.90 11.22
N LEU A 70 9.48 -0.90 10.48
CA LEU A 70 10.08 0.31 11.03
C LEU A 70 8.98 1.37 11.15
N LEU A 71 8.75 1.85 12.36
CA LEU A 71 7.83 2.91 12.69
C LEU A 71 8.63 4.13 13.11
N GLU A 72 8.13 5.33 12.80
CA GLU A 72 8.79 6.58 13.21
C GLU A 72 9.07 6.59 14.74
N PRO A 73 10.15 7.22 15.22
CA PRO A 73 10.40 7.34 16.66
C PRO A 73 9.28 8.09 17.39
N LEU A 74 9.08 7.82 18.69
CA LEU A 74 8.03 8.49 19.51
C LEU A 74 8.14 10.03 19.53
N GLU A 75 9.35 10.55 19.54
CA GLU A 75 9.65 11.99 19.60
C GLU A 75 10.02 12.50 18.19
N PRO A 76 9.54 13.68 17.75
CA PRO A 76 8.73 14.65 18.50
C PRO A 76 7.21 14.41 18.47
N VAL A 77 6.64 13.74 17.46
CA VAL A 77 5.22 13.33 17.42
C VAL A 77 5.07 12.13 16.47
N ASN A 78 4.86 10.92 16.99
CA ASN A 78 4.49 9.75 16.16
C ASN A 78 3.36 8.89 16.75
N VAL A 79 2.45 9.51 17.49
CA VAL A 79 1.22 8.85 17.90
C VAL A 79 0.07 9.73 17.45
N LEU A 80 -0.68 9.24 16.47
CA LEU A 80 -1.82 9.95 15.89
C LEU A 80 -3.12 9.21 16.21
N PRO A 81 -4.25 9.93 16.36
CA PRO A 81 -5.55 9.28 16.35
C PRO A 81 -5.72 8.49 15.05
N ALA A 82 -6.07 7.21 15.15
CA ALA A 82 -6.09 6.30 14.00
C ALA A 82 -7.09 6.72 12.91
N HIS A 83 -8.17 7.42 13.30
CA HIS A 83 -9.16 7.96 12.37
C HIS A 83 -8.62 9.12 11.51
N CYS A 84 -7.52 9.78 11.93
CA CYS A 84 -6.84 10.80 11.13
C CYS A 84 -5.84 10.21 10.12
N VAL A 85 -5.50 8.93 10.27
CA VAL A 85 -4.49 8.27 9.43
C VAL A 85 -5.18 7.50 8.30
N PRO A 86 -4.68 7.60 7.05
CA PRO A 86 -5.26 6.88 5.94
C PRO A 86 -5.31 5.37 6.17
N PRO A 87 -6.32 4.67 5.63
CA PRO A 87 -6.35 3.22 5.58
C PRO A 87 -5.03 2.64 5.07
N ARG A 88 -4.69 1.44 5.53
CA ARG A 88 -3.43 0.73 5.19
C ARG A 88 -2.16 1.41 5.67
N GLN A 89 -2.22 2.59 6.30
CA GLN A 89 -1.08 3.25 6.96
C GLN A 89 -1.19 3.25 8.49
N ARG A 90 -2.26 2.67 9.02
CA ARG A 90 -2.57 2.62 10.45
C ARG A 90 -1.81 1.47 11.10
N TRP A 91 -0.73 1.74 11.81
CA TRP A 91 -0.03 0.72 12.59
C TRP A 91 -0.47 0.76 14.05
N LEU A 92 -1.15 -0.30 14.49
CA LEU A 92 -1.61 -0.48 15.87
C LEU A 92 -0.65 -1.43 16.59
N ILE A 93 -0.30 -1.12 17.84
CA ILE A 93 0.54 -1.99 18.66
C ILE A 93 -0.35 -2.65 19.71
N ASN A 94 -0.37 -3.98 19.75
CA ASN A 94 -1.11 -4.72 20.76
C ASN A 94 -0.34 -4.78 22.10
N SER A 95 -0.94 -5.36 23.14
CA SER A 95 -0.33 -5.50 24.47
C SER A 95 0.95 -6.33 24.48
N ASP A 96 1.13 -7.19 23.48
CA ASP A 96 2.31 -8.05 23.34
C ASP A 96 3.44 -7.35 22.56
N GLY A 97 3.25 -6.09 22.18
CA GLY A 97 4.22 -5.33 21.39
C GLY A 97 4.27 -5.73 19.92
N VAL A 98 3.26 -6.43 19.41
CA VAL A 98 3.14 -6.80 18.00
C VAL A 98 2.38 -5.72 17.25
N ALA A 99 3.00 -5.25 16.17
CA ALA A 99 2.40 -4.29 15.25
C ALA A 99 1.48 -4.99 14.26
N TRP A 100 0.32 -4.40 14.00
CA TRP A 100 -0.62 -4.91 13.01
C TRP A 100 -1.34 -3.77 12.30
N ASN A 101 -1.74 -4.05 11.05
CA ASN A 101 -2.42 -3.11 10.19
C ASN A 101 -3.87 -3.58 9.97
N PRO A 102 -4.89 -2.79 10.31
CA PRO A 102 -6.30 -3.17 10.10
C PRO A 102 -6.74 -3.04 8.63
N TRP A 103 -5.82 -2.74 7.71
CA TRP A 103 -6.11 -2.47 6.30
C TRP A 103 -7.15 -1.35 6.13
N ASN A 104 -8.33 -1.71 5.62
CA ASN A 104 -9.43 -0.79 5.37
C ASN A 104 -10.45 -0.77 6.51
N ALA A 105 -10.28 -1.60 7.54
CA ALA A 105 -11.20 -1.61 8.67
C ALA A 105 -11.14 -0.28 9.43
N GLU A 106 -12.31 0.20 9.83
CA GLU A 106 -12.43 1.41 10.62
C GLU A 106 -11.83 1.18 12.02
N PRO A 107 -10.94 2.06 12.50
CA PRO A 107 -10.41 1.95 13.84
C PRO A 107 -11.50 2.08 14.90
N ILE A 108 -11.29 1.40 16.02
CA ILE A 108 -12.10 1.60 17.22
C ILE A 108 -11.96 3.06 17.68
N GLU A 109 -13.03 3.62 18.24
CA GLU A 109 -13.03 4.97 18.79
C GLU A 109 -11.89 5.15 19.80
N GLY A 110 -11.16 6.27 19.68
CA GLY A 110 -10.01 6.56 20.53
C GLY A 110 -8.74 5.76 20.23
N ALA A 111 -8.75 4.84 19.26
CA ALA A 111 -7.55 4.12 18.87
C ALA A 111 -6.46 5.08 18.39
N GLN A 112 -5.22 4.79 18.81
CA GLN A 112 -4.03 5.52 18.42
C GLN A 112 -3.15 4.64 17.56
N CYS A 113 -2.53 5.20 16.53
CA CYS A 113 -1.61 4.48 15.65
C CYS A 113 -0.25 5.16 15.57
N ARG A 114 0.73 4.34 15.20
CA ARG A 114 2.07 4.72 14.80
C ARG A 114 2.12 4.92 13.28
N ILE A 115 3.07 5.70 12.80
CA ILE A 115 3.31 5.91 11.38
C ILE A 115 4.48 5.05 10.92
N SER A 116 4.30 4.38 9.78
CA SER A 116 5.39 3.66 9.11
C SER A 116 6.45 4.64 8.66
N HIS A 117 7.71 4.33 8.96
CA HIS A 117 8.83 5.13 8.50
C HIS A 117 8.86 5.23 6.96
N THR A 118 8.44 4.19 6.24
CA THR A 118 8.39 4.19 4.76
C THR A 118 7.57 5.35 4.18
N VAL A 119 6.51 5.80 4.87
CA VAL A 119 5.63 6.90 4.40
C VAL A 119 6.26 8.27 4.62
N ALA A 120 7.09 8.41 5.66
CA ALA A 120 7.74 9.67 6.02
C ALA A 120 9.24 9.72 5.61
N CYS A 121 9.76 8.60 5.09
CA CYS A 121 11.16 8.46 4.72
C CYS A 121 11.53 9.43 3.58
N PRO A 122 12.54 10.30 3.77
CA PRO A 122 12.96 11.23 2.73
C PRO A 122 13.70 10.55 1.55
N GLY A 123 14.13 9.29 1.74
CA GLY A 123 14.79 8.49 0.70
C GLY A 123 13.82 7.73 -0.20
N ILE A 124 12.51 7.76 0.09
CA ILE A 124 11.48 7.03 -0.65
C ILE A 124 10.47 8.05 -1.18
N GLU A 125 10.08 7.91 -2.45
CA GLU A 125 8.97 8.68 -2.98
C GLU A 125 7.69 8.31 -2.20
N PRO A 126 6.98 9.27 -1.58
CA PRO A 126 5.82 8.96 -0.78
C PRO A 126 4.76 8.21 -1.60
N PRO A 127 4.17 7.13 -1.05
CA PRO A 127 3.12 6.42 -1.76
C PRO A 127 1.91 7.33 -1.96
N ASP A 128 1.18 7.15 -3.07
CA ASP A 128 -0.11 7.81 -3.25
C ASP A 128 -1.12 7.25 -2.25
N LEU A 129 -1.36 8.00 -1.18
CA LEU A 129 -2.27 7.62 -0.10
C LEU A 129 -3.74 7.73 -0.50
N TRP A 130 -4.05 8.40 -1.62
CA TRP A 130 -5.40 8.53 -2.14
C TRP A 130 -5.43 8.32 -3.67
N PRO A 131 -5.21 7.08 -4.17
CA PRO A 131 -5.18 6.80 -5.61
C PRO A 131 -6.44 7.25 -6.34
N TRP A 132 -7.61 7.16 -5.69
CA TRP A 132 -8.87 7.64 -6.24
C TRP A 132 -8.89 9.16 -6.43
N LEU A 133 -8.24 9.93 -5.54
CA LEU A 133 -8.20 11.39 -5.62
C LEU A 133 -7.25 11.83 -6.72
N THR A 134 -6.12 11.15 -6.89
CA THR A 134 -5.21 11.33 -8.02
C THR A 134 -5.92 11.08 -9.35
N ALA A 135 -6.61 9.94 -9.49
CA ALA A 135 -7.40 9.63 -10.69
C ALA A 135 -8.50 10.67 -10.96
N MET A 136 -9.15 11.15 -9.89
CA MET A 136 -10.18 12.19 -9.99
C MET A 136 -9.59 13.54 -10.46
N ARG A 137 -8.41 13.92 -9.96
CA ARG A 137 -7.70 15.14 -10.40
C ARG A 137 -7.33 15.06 -11.87
N GLU A 138 -6.84 13.92 -12.34
CA GLU A 138 -6.53 13.71 -13.75
C GLU A 138 -7.77 13.82 -14.64
N GLU A 139 -8.89 13.19 -14.27
CA GLU A 139 -10.12 13.30 -15.04
C GLU A 139 -10.67 14.73 -15.02
N ASN A 140 -10.60 15.42 -13.89
CA ASN A 140 -11.00 16.82 -13.82
C ASN A 140 -10.11 17.72 -14.70
N ALA A 141 -8.81 17.44 -14.80
CA ALA A 141 -7.92 18.13 -15.73
C ALA A 141 -8.32 17.89 -17.20
N ARG A 142 -8.64 16.64 -17.57
CA ARG A 142 -9.16 16.32 -18.92
C ARG A 142 -10.48 17.04 -19.21
N ARG A 143 -11.39 17.12 -18.23
CA ARG A 143 -12.65 17.87 -18.34
C ARG A 143 -12.41 19.36 -18.56
N ALA A 144 -11.52 19.96 -17.77
CA ALA A 144 -11.15 21.37 -17.92
C ALA A 144 -10.59 21.66 -19.31
N GLN A 145 -9.68 20.80 -19.81
CA GLN A 145 -9.13 20.93 -21.17
C GLN A 145 -10.23 20.89 -22.25
N ARG A 146 -11.22 20.00 -22.14
CA ARG A 146 -12.35 19.93 -23.09
C ARG A 146 -13.22 21.20 -23.08
N LEU A 147 -13.33 21.89 -21.94
CA LEU A 147 -14.09 23.14 -21.85
C LEU A 147 -13.33 24.31 -22.52
N PHE A 148 -12.00 24.37 -22.37
CA PHE A 148 -11.17 25.43 -22.96
C PHE A 148 -10.80 25.17 -24.42
N ASN A 149 -10.80 23.92 -24.85
CA ASN A 149 -10.62 23.51 -26.24
C ASN A 149 -11.84 22.70 -26.70
N PRO A 150 -13.00 23.35 -26.91
CA PRO A 150 -14.17 22.64 -27.41
C PRO A 150 -13.83 22.00 -28.75
N ALA A 151 -14.25 20.75 -28.95
CA ALA A 151 -14.11 20.10 -30.24
C ALA A 151 -14.72 21.02 -31.31
N ARG A 152 -13.96 21.31 -32.38
CA ARG A 152 -14.48 22.05 -33.53
C ARG A 152 -15.73 21.31 -33.99
N THR A 153 -16.88 21.98 -33.94
CA THR A 153 -18.10 21.43 -34.52
C THR A 153 -17.84 21.24 -36.01
N PRO A 154 -17.95 20.01 -36.55
CA PRO A 154 -17.84 19.80 -37.98
C PRO A 154 -18.90 20.65 -38.66
N THR A 155 -18.49 21.44 -39.64
CA THR A 155 -19.41 22.22 -40.45
C THR A 155 -20.05 21.32 -41.51
N LEU A 156 -21.18 21.73 -42.09
CA LEU A 156 -21.83 20.99 -43.18
C LEU A 156 -20.89 20.75 -44.38
N ALA A 157 -19.86 21.59 -44.55
CA ALA A 157 -18.82 21.40 -45.56
C ALA A 157 -17.95 20.16 -45.30
N ASP A 158 -17.64 19.85 -44.04
CA ASP A 158 -16.79 18.72 -43.64
C ASP A 158 -17.50 17.36 -43.85
N VAL A 159 -18.83 17.35 -43.86
CA VAL A 159 -19.65 16.15 -44.10
C VAL A 159 -19.80 15.85 -45.59
N GLY A 160 -19.74 16.87 -46.44
CA GLY A 160 -19.84 16.72 -47.90
C GLY A 160 -18.60 16.09 -48.56
N GLU A 161 -17.42 16.27 -47.98
CA GLU A 161 -16.17 15.68 -48.48
C GLU A 161 -16.03 14.18 -48.14
N ALA A 162 -16.61 13.72 -47.03
CA ALA A 162 -16.53 12.31 -46.62
C ALA A 162 -17.54 11.40 -47.37
N ALA A 163 -18.56 11.96 -48.02
CA ALA A 163 -19.58 11.23 -48.78
C ALA A 163 -19.29 11.16 -50.29
N GLY A 164 -18.17 11.72 -50.75
CA GLY A 164 -17.78 11.81 -52.16
C GLY A 164 -16.59 10.91 -52.57
N ALA A 165 -16.19 9.94 -51.73
CA ALA A 165 -15.13 8.98 -52.02
C ALA A 165 -15.67 7.56 -52.23
#